data_AF-A0A144MMB2-F1
#
_entry.id   AF-A0A144MMB2-F1
#
_cell.length_a   1.000
_cell.length_b   1.000
_cell.length_c   1.000
_cell.angle_alpha   90.00
_cell.angle_beta   90.00
_cell.angle_gamma   90.00
#
_symmetry.space_group_name_H-M   'P 1'
#
loop_
_entity.id
_entity.type
_entity.pdbx_description
1 polymer ?
#
loop_
_entity_poly.entity_id
_entity_poly.type
_entity_poly.pdbx_seq_one_letter_code
_entity_poly.pdbx_strand_id
1 'polypeptide(L)'
;MKSFLDVKITSEVMITEGPYSGKKVIIFSDRNGNDWYEERKEWEAVVMVDPKTNIICAVERDVELLTIAPGMNLYEIKKASIPDNMVLGNYKFIDGCFTAIT
;
A
#
# COMPACT_ATOMS: atom_id res chain seq x y z
N MET A 1 -8.86 -0.35 -11.98
CA MET A 1 -7.92 -0.75 -10.91
C MET A 1 -8.16 0.21 -9.75
N LYS A 2 -8.45 -0.29 -8.54
CA LYS A 2 -8.55 0.58 -7.36
C LYS A 2 -7.18 1.17 -7.02
N SER A 3 -7.17 2.35 -6.41
CA SER A 3 -5.93 3.07 -6.11
C SER A 3 -6.06 3.91 -4.85
N PHE A 4 -4.97 3.99 -4.09
CA PHE A 4 -4.84 4.81 -2.89
C PHE A 4 -3.62 5.71 -3.08
N LEU A 5 -3.86 6.98 -3.41
CA LEU A 5 -2.85 7.87 -4.00
C LEU A 5 -2.43 8.97 -3.03
N ASP A 6 -1.15 9.33 -3.05
CA ASP A 6 -0.57 10.38 -2.21
C ASP A 6 -0.91 10.16 -0.72
N VAL A 7 -0.43 9.02 -0.20
CA VAL A 7 -0.62 8.61 1.20
C VAL A 7 -0.19 9.71 2.15
N LYS A 8 -1.00 9.98 3.16
CA LYS A 8 -0.73 10.95 4.23
C LYS A 8 -1.02 10.33 5.59
N ILE A 9 -0.28 10.76 6.61
CA ILE A 9 -0.70 10.57 7.99
C ILE A 9 -1.73 11.65 8.30
N THR A 10 -2.93 11.25 8.73
CA THR A 10 -4.02 12.20 9.04
C THR A 10 -4.31 12.30 10.51
N SER A 11 -4.11 11.23 11.27
CA SER A 11 -4.32 11.25 12.72
C SER A 11 -3.53 10.17 13.44
N GLU A 12 -3.48 10.32 14.77
CA GLU A 12 -3.06 9.27 15.68
C GLU A 12 -4.23 8.95 16.61
N VAL A 13 -4.55 7.67 16.75
CA VAL A 13 -5.62 7.19 17.64
C VAL A 13 -5.02 6.31 18.72
N MET A 14 -5.45 6.51 19.96
CA MET A 14 -5.10 5.61 21.05
C MET A 14 -6.07 4.45 21.09
N ILE A 15 -5.55 3.22 21.07
CA ILE A 15 -6.37 2.04 21.31
C ILE A 15 -6.78 2.04 22.78
N THR A 16 -8.08 2.03 23.04
CA THR A 16 -8.62 2.07 24.41
C THR A 16 -8.93 0.67 24.96
N GLU A 17 -9.13 -0.32 24.08
CA GLU A 17 -9.63 -1.65 24.46
C GLU A 17 -8.81 -2.80 23.82
N GLY A 18 -8.87 -3.99 24.43
CA GLY A 18 -8.21 -5.19 23.91
C GLY A 18 -6.71 -5.29 24.23
N PRO A 19 -6.01 -6.29 23.65
CA PRO A 19 -4.62 -6.61 23.99
C PRO A 19 -3.61 -5.52 23.62
N TYR A 20 -4.01 -4.55 22.79
CA TYR A 20 -3.18 -3.42 22.37
C TYR A 20 -3.59 -2.10 23.03
N SER A 21 -4.43 -2.14 24.08
CA SER A 21 -4.83 -0.94 24.84
C SER A 21 -3.62 -0.13 25.33
N GLY A 22 -3.70 1.19 25.22
CA GLY A 22 -2.64 2.14 25.55
C GLY A 22 -1.59 2.32 24.44
N LYS A 23 -1.71 1.64 23.30
CA LYS A 23 -0.87 1.86 22.12
C LYS A 23 -1.48 2.91 21.20
N LYS A 24 -0.61 3.63 20.49
CA LYS A 24 -0.98 4.55 19.42
C LYS A 24 -0.97 3.84 18.09
N VAL A 25 -1.97 4.13 17.26
CA VAL A 25 -2.06 3.74 15.86
C VAL A 25 -2.06 4.99 15.01
N ILE A 26 -1.29 4.96 13.94
CA ILE A 26 -1.23 6.02 12.95
C ILE A 26 -2.30 5.73 11.90
N ILE A 27 -3.16 6.69 11.60
CA ILE A 27 -4.16 6.58 10.54
C ILE A 27 -3.61 7.22 9.27
N PHE A 28 -3.76 6.48 8.17
CA PHE A 28 -3.32 6.90 6.85
C PHE A 28 -4.53 7.19 5.96
N SER A 29 -4.48 8.29 5.21
CA SER A 29 -5.46 8.58 4.17
C SER A 29 -4.83 8.76 2.80
N ASP A 30 -5.62 8.61 1.75
CA ASP A 30 -5.26 9.04 0.41
C ASP A 30 -5.55 10.55 0.24
N ARG A 31 -5.26 11.08 -0.95
CA ARG A 31 -5.55 12.47 -1.34
C ARG A 31 -7.03 12.86 -1.27
N ASN A 32 -7.95 11.89 -1.30
CA ASN A 32 -9.39 12.13 -1.23
C ASN A 32 -9.93 12.01 0.21
N GLY A 33 -9.09 11.61 1.16
CA GLY A 33 -9.46 11.41 2.57
C GLY A 33 -9.99 10.01 2.89
N ASN A 34 -9.84 9.03 2.00
CA ASN A 34 -10.22 7.64 2.26
C ASN A 34 -9.27 7.01 3.28
N ASP A 35 -9.78 6.25 4.26
CA ASP A 35 -8.98 5.56 5.28
C ASP A 35 -8.38 4.26 4.73
N TRP A 36 -7.05 4.12 4.85
CA TRP A 36 -6.35 2.90 4.41
C TRP A 36 -6.86 1.63 5.08
N TYR A 37 -7.18 1.69 6.38
CA TYR A 37 -7.58 0.51 7.16
C TYR A 37 -8.98 0.00 6.78
N GLU A 38 -9.83 0.86 6.24
CA GLU A 38 -11.14 0.47 5.68
C GLU A 38 -10.99 0.03 4.22
N GLU A 39 -10.26 0.80 3.40
CA GLU A 39 -10.08 0.52 1.97
C GLU A 39 -9.40 -0.85 1.74
N ARG A 40 -8.36 -1.18 2.52
CA ARG A 40 -7.56 -2.39 2.35
C ARG A 40 -8.35 -3.70 2.52
N LYS A 41 -9.48 -3.67 3.23
CA LYS A 41 -10.30 -4.87 3.52
C LYS A 41 -10.89 -5.50 2.26
N GLU A 42 -11.06 -4.69 1.21
CA GLU A 42 -11.65 -5.14 -0.06
C GLU A 42 -10.61 -5.52 -1.11
N TRP A 43 -9.32 -5.32 -0.85
CA TRP A 43 -8.27 -5.46 -1.86
C TRP A 43 -7.70 -6.88 -1.87
N GLU A 44 -7.57 -7.46 -3.07
CA GLU A 44 -7.05 -8.83 -3.21
C GLU A 44 -5.54 -8.90 -2.88
N ALA A 45 -4.76 -8.01 -3.49
CA ALA A 45 -3.34 -7.83 -3.30
C ALA A 45 -2.98 -6.39 -3.66
N VAL A 46 -1.78 -5.95 -3.28
CA VAL A 46 -1.39 -4.55 -3.39
C VAL A 46 0.05 -4.40 -3.87
N VAL A 47 0.28 -3.37 -4.69
CA VAL A 47 1.61 -2.84 -5.00
C VAL A 47 1.69 -1.40 -4.54
N MET A 48 2.79 -1.05 -3.86
CA MET A 48 3.12 0.31 -3.45
C MET A 48 4.34 0.79 -4.24
N VAL A 49 4.23 2.01 -4.81
CA VAL A 49 5.28 2.62 -5.63
C VAL A 49 5.64 4.02 -5.17
N ASP A 50 6.88 4.39 -5.43
CA ASP A 50 7.31 5.79 -5.46
C ASP A 50 6.66 6.48 -6.68
N PRO A 51 5.84 7.53 -6.49
CA PRO A 51 5.10 8.14 -7.59
C PRO A 51 5.96 8.95 -8.58
N LYS A 52 7.21 9.28 -8.24
CA LYS A 52 8.11 10.03 -9.14
C LYS A 52 8.81 9.10 -10.13
N THR A 53 9.10 7.88 -9.69
CA THR A 53 9.91 6.91 -10.45
C THR A 53 9.10 5.71 -10.93
N ASN A 54 7.92 5.48 -10.35
CA ASN A 54 7.10 4.27 -10.45
C ASN A 54 7.81 3.00 -9.97
N ILE A 55 8.94 3.12 -9.26
CA ILE A 55 9.67 1.98 -8.71
C ILE A 55 8.80 1.33 -7.63
N ILE A 56 8.71 0.01 -7.69
CA ILE A 56 7.99 -0.79 -6.70
C ILE A 56 8.79 -0.84 -5.40
N CYS A 57 8.19 -0.31 -4.34
CA CYS A 57 8.75 -0.25 -3.00
C CYS A 57 8.24 -1.38 -2.10
N ALA A 58 7.02 -1.88 -2.35
CA ALA A 58 6.48 -3.05 -1.67
C ALA A 58 5.40 -3.72 -2.53
N VAL A 59 5.21 -5.03 -2.34
CA VAL A 59 4.10 -5.80 -2.90
C VAL A 59 3.65 -6.77 -1.83
N GLU A 60 2.33 -6.88 -1.62
CA GLU A 60 1.79 -7.85 -0.69
C GLU A 60 0.60 -8.63 -1.26
N ARG A 61 0.63 -9.95 -1.01
CA ARG A 61 -0.47 -10.87 -1.33
C ARG A 61 -1.52 -10.91 -0.23
N ASP A 62 -1.13 -10.51 0.97
CA ASP A 62 -2.03 -10.26 2.08
C ASP A 62 -1.91 -8.79 2.45
N VAL A 63 -2.88 -8.00 1.97
CA VAL A 63 -2.88 -6.54 2.10
C VAL A 63 -2.85 -6.13 3.58
N GLU A 64 -3.30 -6.99 4.49
CA GLU A 64 -3.31 -6.67 5.90
C GLU A 64 -1.92 -6.57 6.53
N LEU A 65 -0.93 -7.22 5.91
CA LEU A 65 0.47 -7.24 6.35
C LEU A 65 1.29 -6.08 5.79
N LEU A 66 0.74 -5.31 4.85
CA LEU A 66 1.47 -4.21 4.23
C LEU A 66 1.63 -3.04 5.23
N THR A 67 2.89 -2.64 5.43
CA THR A 67 3.21 -1.33 6.02
C THR A 67 3.30 -0.29 4.90
N ILE A 68 2.55 0.80 5.02
CA ILE A 68 2.52 1.87 4.02
C ILE A 68 3.27 3.12 4.51
N ALA A 69 3.70 3.95 3.57
CA ALA A 69 4.48 5.15 3.86
C ALA A 69 3.88 6.40 3.20
N PRO A 70 3.97 7.58 3.85
CA PRO A 70 3.53 8.84 3.25
C PRO A 70 4.21 9.15 1.92
N GLY A 71 3.47 9.78 1.01
CA GLY A 71 3.93 10.16 -0.32
C GLY A 71 4.00 9.02 -1.32
N MET A 72 3.61 7.80 -0.95
CA MET A 72 3.53 6.66 -1.87
C MET A 72 2.17 6.57 -2.57
N ASN A 73 2.13 5.86 -3.69
CA ASN A 73 0.90 5.45 -4.35
C ASN A 73 0.73 3.93 -4.23
N LEU A 74 -0.49 3.48 -3.99
CA LEU A 74 -0.84 2.07 -3.96
C LEU A 74 -1.89 1.75 -5.01
N TYR A 75 -1.80 0.55 -5.56
CA TYR A 75 -2.75 0.03 -6.54
C TYR A 75 -3.14 -1.39 -6.16
N GLU A 76 -4.43 -1.67 -6.28
CA GLU A 76 -4.93 -3.04 -6.15
C GLU A 76 -4.50 -3.86 -7.36
N ILE A 77 -4.04 -5.07 -7.11
CA ILE A 77 -3.62 -6.02 -8.16
C ILE A 77 -4.20 -7.41 -7.89
N LYS A 78 -4.18 -8.27 -8.91
CA LYS A 78 -4.49 -9.69 -8.74
C LYS A 78 -3.27 -10.42 -8.18
N LYS A 79 -3.44 -11.35 -7.24
CA LYS A 79 -2.35 -12.18 -6.70
C LYS A 79 -1.60 -12.92 -7.80
N ALA A 80 -2.32 -13.38 -8.83
CA ALA A 80 -1.73 -14.10 -9.96
C ALA A 80 -0.89 -13.21 -10.89
N SER A 81 -0.95 -11.88 -10.77
CA SER A 81 -0.16 -10.96 -11.59
C SER A 81 1.24 -10.66 -11.05
N ILE A 82 1.51 -11.04 -9.80
CA ILE A 82 2.81 -10.80 -9.14
C ILE A 82 3.85 -11.76 -9.74
N PRO A 83 4.96 -11.27 -10.31
CA PRO A 83 6.02 -12.14 -10.83
C PRO A 83 6.66 -13.00 -9.73
N ASP A 84 6.87 -14.29 -9.98
CA ASP A 84 7.40 -15.24 -8.98
C ASP A 84 8.80 -14.88 -8.47
N ASN A 85 9.63 -14.32 -9.35
CA ASN A 85 11.01 -13.93 -9.05
C ASN A 85 11.17 -12.42 -8.88
N MET A 86 10.11 -11.71 -8.46
CA MET A 86 10.18 -10.27 -8.30
C MET A 86 11.16 -9.90 -7.19
N VAL A 87 12.09 -9.00 -7.51
CA VAL A 87 12.99 -8.36 -6.54
C VAL A 87 12.59 -6.89 -6.46
N LEU A 88 12.26 -6.41 -5.25
CA LEU A 88 11.92 -5.00 -5.01
C LEU A 88 13.07 -4.09 -5.47
N GLY A 89 12.73 -2.92 -6.02
CA GLY A 89 13.71 -2.01 -6.62
C GLY A 89 14.14 -2.35 -8.05
N ASN A 90 13.97 -3.59 -8.52
CA ASN A 90 14.28 -3.98 -9.91
C ASN A 90 13.07 -3.89 -10.85
N TYR A 91 11.91 -3.46 -10.35
CA TYR A 91 10.68 -3.36 -11.11
C TYR A 91 10.01 -2.01 -10.93
N LYS A 92 9.33 -1.57 -11.97
CA LYS A 92 8.34 -0.49 -11.95
C LYS A 92 6.94 -1.05 -12.11
N PHE A 93 5.94 -0.32 -11.61
CA PHE A 93 4.54 -0.59 -11.90
C PHE A 93 3.96 0.57 -12.69
N ILE A 94 3.65 0.33 -13.97
CA ILE A 94 3.21 1.36 -14.92
C ILE A 94 1.97 0.84 -15.64
N ASP A 95 0.89 1.62 -15.64
CA ASP A 95 -0.37 1.30 -16.33
C ASP A 95 -0.95 -0.09 -16.01
N GLY A 96 -0.75 -0.57 -14.77
CA GLY A 96 -1.22 -1.88 -14.33
C GLY A 96 -0.25 -3.04 -14.61
N CYS A 97 0.96 -2.77 -15.08
CA CYS A 97 1.94 -3.78 -15.49
C CYS A 97 3.25 -3.69 -14.70
N PHE A 98 3.77 -4.86 -14.31
CA PHE A 98 5.12 -5.01 -13.77
C PHE A 98 6.14 -4.94 -14.91
N THR A 99 7.07 -3.98 -14.83
CA THR A 99 8.11 -3.75 -15.83
C THR A 99 9.49 -3.87 -15.18
N ALA A 100 10.30 -4.83 -15.61
CA ALA A 100 11.67 -4.96 -15.12
C ALA A 100 12.52 -3.74 -15.55
N ILE A 101 13.34 -3.24 -14.64
CA ILE A 101 14.35 -2.23 -14.91
C ILE A 101 15.57 -2.98 -15.40
N THR A 102 15.91 -2.79 -16.67
CA THR A 102 17.13 -3.33 -17.30
C THR A 102 18.25 -2.33 -17.22
#